data_AF-A0A847VY69-F1
#
_entry.id   AF-A0A847VY69-F1
#
_cell.length_a   1.000
_cell.length_b   1.000
_cell.length_c   1.000
_cell.angle_alpha   90.00
_cell.angle_beta   90.00
_cell.angle_gamma   90.00
#
_symmetry.space_group_name_H-M   'P 1'
#
loop_
_entity.id
_entity.type
_entity.pdbx_description
1 polymer ?
#
loop_
_entity_poly.entity_id
_entity_poly.type
_entity_poly.pdbx_seq_one_letter_code
_entity_poly.pdbx_strand_id
1 'polypeptide(L)'
;MADKKNITSSQKLMVFVLSMSIYGLATLFTELLPKFYVGVVEFSVEYFLFIPLTLAILFDPMSAALGAATGEVIFSEIMLGQFGGVGEIEKFIRITMAVYVAGRLIKDPLNKKMIVIGVIIGLLLDLGTGALVDIAKVQIGVEDFEAVEGLPESVWVTEGFAFLNDMLFSGILFAILPTLYLVPRLYGKIEPLLGAEPRTRE
;
A
#
# COMPACT_ATOMS: atom_id res chain seq x y z
N MET A 1 6.90 -25.60 25.34
CA MET A 1 7.21 -24.69 24.22
C MET A 1 6.24 -25.02 23.11
N ALA A 2 5.15 -24.25 23.00
CA ALA A 2 4.15 -24.49 21.96
C ALA A 2 4.73 -24.03 20.62
N ASP A 3 4.79 -24.94 19.67
CA ASP A 3 5.28 -24.68 18.32
C ASP A 3 4.47 -23.53 17.70
N LYS A 4 5.17 -22.47 17.33
CA LYS A 4 4.63 -21.31 16.62
C LYS A 4 4.26 -21.82 15.23
N LYS A 5 3.05 -22.37 15.08
CA LYS A 5 2.65 -23.10 13.87
C LYS A 5 2.52 -22.12 12.70
N ASN A 6 3.65 -21.84 12.07
CA ASN A 6 3.77 -21.05 10.87
C ASN A 6 2.85 -21.65 9.81
N ILE A 7 2.06 -20.82 9.13
CA ILE A 7 1.23 -21.26 8.02
C ILE A 7 2.08 -22.00 6.98
N THR A 8 1.52 -23.05 6.38
CA THR A 8 2.21 -23.89 5.40
C THR A 8 2.56 -23.10 4.14
N SER A 9 3.50 -23.59 3.34
CA SER A 9 3.84 -22.96 2.04
C SER A 9 2.63 -22.85 1.10
N SER A 10 1.73 -23.84 1.13
CA SER A 10 0.47 -23.79 0.35
C SER A 10 -0.43 -22.65 0.83
N GLN A 11 -0.52 -22.43 2.14
CA GLN A 11 -1.30 -21.32 2.71
C GLN A 11 -0.70 -19.96 2.40
N LYS A 12 0.64 -19.84 2.44
CA LYS A 12 1.34 -18.63 1.97
C LYS A 12 1.01 -18.33 0.52
N LEU A 13 1.04 -19.35 -0.33
CA LEU A 13 0.66 -19.20 -1.74
C LEU A 13 -0.80 -18.78 -1.89
N MET A 14 -1.73 -19.33 -1.10
CA MET A 14 -3.13 -18.90 -1.11
C MET A 14 -3.28 -17.43 -0.70
N VAL A 15 -2.60 -16.98 0.36
CA VAL A 15 -2.61 -15.57 0.79
C VAL A 15 -2.03 -14.67 -0.28
N PHE A 16 -0.94 -15.10 -0.92
CA PHE A 16 -0.33 -14.40 -2.06
C PHE A 16 -1.34 -14.23 -3.21
N VAL A 17 -1.97 -15.32 -3.67
CA VAL A 17 -2.93 -15.29 -4.77
C VAL A 17 -4.17 -14.46 -4.42
N LEU A 18 -4.66 -14.57 -3.18
CA LEU A 18 -5.78 -13.79 -2.67
C LEU A 18 -5.47 -12.30 -2.69
N SER A 19 -4.32 -11.91 -2.13
CA SER A 19 -3.87 -10.51 -2.09
C SER A 19 -3.67 -9.97 -3.50
N MET A 20 -2.98 -10.72 -4.36
CA MET A 20 -2.76 -10.39 -5.76
C MET A 20 -4.06 -10.14 -6.51
N SER A 21 -5.04 -11.05 -6.37
CA SER A 21 -6.28 -10.96 -7.14
C SER A 21 -7.17 -9.82 -6.65
N ILE A 22 -7.38 -9.72 -5.33
CA ILE A 22 -8.29 -8.71 -4.78
C ILE A 22 -7.70 -7.31 -4.93
N TYR A 23 -6.41 -7.14 -4.59
CA TYR A 23 -5.79 -5.83 -4.67
C TYR A 23 -5.55 -5.42 -6.12
N GLY A 24 -5.10 -6.31 -7.01
CA GLY A 24 -4.96 -6.00 -8.43
C GLY A 24 -6.28 -5.58 -9.11
N LEU A 25 -7.40 -6.25 -8.79
CA LEU A 25 -8.71 -5.82 -9.29
C LEU A 25 -9.15 -4.48 -8.68
N ALA A 26 -8.81 -4.25 -7.41
CA ALA A 26 -9.10 -3.00 -6.74
C ALA A 26 -8.32 -1.82 -7.36
N THR A 27 -7.05 -2.01 -7.70
CA THR A 27 -6.23 -0.98 -8.35
C THR A 27 -6.73 -0.66 -9.75
N LEU A 28 -7.07 -1.70 -10.54
CA LEU A 28 -7.72 -1.49 -11.85
C LEU A 28 -9.00 -0.65 -11.70
N PHE A 29 -9.81 -0.91 -10.68
CA PHE A 29 -11.01 -0.12 -10.44
C PHE A 29 -10.70 1.32 -10.04
N THR A 30 -9.70 1.56 -9.19
CA THR A 30 -9.35 2.93 -8.75
C THR A 30 -8.77 3.77 -9.89
N GLU A 31 -8.02 3.18 -10.82
CA GLU A 31 -7.52 3.87 -12.02
C GLU A 31 -8.65 4.34 -12.95
N LEU A 32 -9.79 3.67 -12.93
CA LEU A 32 -10.97 4.05 -13.71
C LEU A 32 -11.82 5.14 -13.04
N LEU A 33 -11.56 5.47 -11.76
CA LEU A 33 -12.32 6.49 -11.06
C LEU A 33 -11.88 7.90 -11.46
N PRO A 34 -12.83 8.84 -11.64
CA PRO A 34 -12.48 10.21 -11.96
C PRO A 34 -11.83 10.92 -10.77
N LYS A 35 -10.85 11.78 -11.08
CA LYS A 35 -10.21 12.71 -10.14
C LYS A 35 -11.00 14.01 -10.08
N PHE A 36 -11.32 14.48 -8.87
CA PHE A 36 -12.06 15.73 -8.68
C PHE A 36 -11.15 16.82 -8.14
N TYR A 37 -11.20 18.00 -8.75
CA TYR A 37 -10.42 19.16 -8.30
C TYR A 37 -11.31 20.15 -7.55
N VAL A 38 -10.92 20.51 -6.33
CA VAL A 38 -11.55 21.60 -5.56
C VAL A 38 -10.45 22.60 -5.19
N GLY A 39 -10.30 23.63 -6.01
CA GLY A 39 -9.19 24.58 -5.87
C GLY A 39 -7.85 23.92 -6.18
N VAL A 40 -6.90 24.00 -5.25
CA VAL A 40 -5.58 23.34 -5.34
C VAL A 40 -5.58 21.89 -4.85
N VAL A 41 -6.69 21.42 -4.28
CA VAL A 41 -6.80 20.08 -3.69
C VAL A 41 -7.33 19.09 -4.72
N GLU A 42 -6.56 18.03 -4.97
CA GLU A 42 -6.98 16.88 -5.78
C GLU A 42 -7.63 15.83 -4.88
N PHE A 43 -8.89 15.52 -5.13
CA PHE A 43 -9.59 14.40 -4.52
C PHE A 43 -9.52 13.22 -5.49
N SER A 44 -8.55 12.35 -5.24
CA SER A 44 -8.40 11.07 -5.93
C SER A 44 -8.55 9.92 -4.95
N VAL A 45 -9.04 8.78 -5.44
CA VAL A 45 -8.87 7.52 -4.72
C VAL A 45 -7.53 6.96 -5.17
N GLU A 46 -6.48 7.36 -4.49
CA GLU A 46 -5.12 7.05 -4.93
C GLU A 46 -4.91 5.54 -5.05
N TYR A 47 -5.21 4.76 -4.01
CA TYR A 47 -5.28 3.30 -4.07
C TYR A 47 -5.90 2.71 -2.79
N PHE A 48 -6.54 1.54 -2.90
CA PHE A 48 -7.20 0.84 -1.79
C PHE A 48 -6.22 0.02 -0.93
N LEU A 49 -5.20 0.68 -0.36
CA LEU A 49 -4.15 0.03 0.44
C LEU A 49 -4.70 -0.73 1.66
N PHE A 50 -5.90 -0.39 2.13
CA PHE A 50 -6.55 -1.10 3.23
C PHE A 50 -6.71 -2.60 2.98
N ILE A 51 -6.84 -3.04 1.71
CA ILE A 51 -7.03 -4.44 1.33
C ILE A 51 -5.78 -5.26 1.68
N PRO A 52 -4.60 -4.97 1.09
CA PRO A 52 -3.40 -5.72 1.39
C PRO A 52 -2.93 -5.51 2.83
N LEU A 53 -3.16 -4.34 3.44
CA LEU A 53 -2.91 -4.11 4.86
C LEU A 53 -3.75 -5.06 5.73
N THR A 54 -5.04 -5.20 5.46
CA THR A 54 -5.92 -6.10 6.22
C THR A 54 -5.44 -7.54 6.11
N LEU A 55 -5.08 -7.98 4.89
CA LEU A 55 -4.54 -9.32 4.68
C LEU A 55 -3.19 -9.52 5.38
N ALA A 56 -2.29 -8.54 5.32
CA ALA A 56 -0.97 -8.62 5.96
C ALA A 56 -1.05 -8.61 7.49
N ILE A 57 -2.06 -7.96 8.08
CA ILE A 57 -2.28 -7.96 9.53
C ILE A 57 -2.82 -9.32 9.98
N LEU A 58 -3.79 -9.87 9.24
CA LEU A 58 -4.49 -11.11 9.62
C LEU A 58 -3.74 -12.39 9.24
N PHE A 59 -2.95 -12.35 8.16
CA PHE A 59 -2.20 -13.49 7.63
C PHE A 59 -0.67 -13.26 7.68
N ASP A 60 0.07 -14.00 6.86
CA ASP A 60 1.52 -13.83 6.66
C ASP A 60 1.80 -12.52 5.90
N PRO A 61 2.48 -11.55 6.53
CA PRO A 61 2.66 -10.22 5.95
C PRO A 61 3.43 -10.22 4.63
N MET A 62 4.42 -11.11 4.49
CA MET A 62 5.26 -11.15 3.29
C MET A 62 4.47 -11.64 2.08
N SER A 63 3.70 -12.70 2.27
CA SER A 63 2.86 -13.28 1.22
C SER A 63 1.81 -12.28 0.75
N ALA A 64 1.17 -11.58 1.68
CA ALA A 64 0.18 -10.54 1.37
C ALA A 64 0.81 -9.34 0.64
N ALA A 65 1.96 -8.85 1.10
CA ALA A 65 2.64 -7.70 0.52
C ALA A 65 3.14 -7.97 -0.91
N LEU A 66 3.82 -9.11 -1.13
CA LEU A 66 4.27 -9.50 -2.46
C LEU A 66 3.11 -9.76 -3.42
N GLY A 67 2.04 -10.38 -2.90
CA GLY A 67 0.82 -10.61 -3.67
C GLY A 67 0.24 -9.28 -4.14
N ALA A 68 0.09 -8.31 -3.25
CA ALA A 68 -0.41 -6.98 -3.55
C ALA A 68 0.40 -6.29 -4.65
N ALA A 69 1.72 -6.16 -4.45
CA ALA A 69 2.60 -5.51 -5.42
C ALA A 69 2.59 -6.23 -6.79
N THR A 70 2.50 -7.55 -6.80
CA THR A 70 2.39 -8.34 -8.05
C THR A 70 1.04 -8.11 -8.73
N GLY A 71 -0.04 -8.08 -7.96
CA GLY A 71 -1.40 -7.81 -8.45
C GLY A 71 -1.48 -6.45 -9.11
N GLU A 72 -0.92 -5.43 -8.46
CA GLU A 72 -0.90 -4.07 -9.00
C GLU A 72 -0.15 -3.99 -10.33
N VAL A 73 1.06 -4.54 -10.41
CA VAL A 73 1.84 -4.56 -11.67
C VAL A 73 1.09 -5.26 -12.80
N ILE A 74 0.42 -6.38 -12.52
CA ILE A 74 -0.28 -7.15 -13.56
C ILE A 74 -1.57 -6.46 -13.98
N PHE A 75 -2.43 -6.09 -13.03
CA PHE A 75 -3.79 -5.63 -13.31
C PHE A 75 -3.90 -4.12 -13.53
N SER A 76 -3.09 -3.31 -12.87
CA SER A 76 -3.06 -1.85 -13.08
C SER A 76 -2.16 -1.52 -14.26
N GLU A 77 -0.92 -1.99 -14.23
CA GLU A 77 0.09 -1.44 -15.14
C GLU A 77 0.13 -2.14 -16.50
N ILE A 78 0.26 -3.48 -16.50
CA ILE A 78 0.35 -4.26 -17.74
C ILE A 78 -1.00 -4.30 -18.46
N MET A 79 -2.09 -4.56 -17.73
CA MET A 79 -3.42 -4.69 -18.34
C MET A 79 -3.98 -3.38 -18.90
N LEU A 80 -3.73 -2.24 -18.26
CA LEU A 80 -4.13 -0.93 -18.79
C LEU A 80 -3.15 -0.40 -19.84
N GLY A 81 -2.03 -1.10 -20.08
CA GLY A 81 -1.03 -0.75 -21.09
C GLY A 81 -0.18 0.48 -20.73
N GLN A 82 -0.09 0.81 -19.45
CA GLN A 82 0.62 2.00 -18.95
C GLN A 82 1.96 1.67 -18.27
N PHE A 83 2.39 0.40 -18.31
CA PHE A 83 3.64 -0.05 -17.68
C PHE A 83 4.87 0.77 -18.13
N GLY A 84 5.41 1.58 -17.21
CA GLY A 84 6.52 2.50 -17.45
C GLY A 84 7.92 1.96 -17.10
N GLY A 85 8.04 0.70 -16.68
CA GLY A 85 9.34 0.09 -16.34
C GLY A 85 9.86 0.50 -14.97
N VAL A 86 10.76 1.50 -14.90
CA VAL A 86 11.51 1.83 -13.67
C VAL A 86 10.60 2.34 -12.55
N GLY A 87 9.61 3.19 -12.89
CA GLY A 87 8.62 3.67 -11.92
C GLY A 87 7.82 2.53 -11.28
N GLU A 88 7.46 1.51 -12.07
CA GLU A 88 6.71 0.36 -11.57
C GLU A 88 7.53 -0.55 -10.66
N ILE A 89 8.84 -0.68 -10.92
CA ILE A 89 9.74 -1.43 -10.04
C ILE A 89 9.86 -0.73 -8.69
N GLU A 90 9.98 0.59 -8.69
CA GLU A 90 9.99 1.39 -7.46
C GLU A 90 8.69 1.22 -6.68
N LYS A 91 7.54 1.38 -7.35
CA LYS A 91 6.20 1.21 -6.77
C LYS A 91 6.03 -0.19 -6.16
N PHE A 92 6.47 -1.23 -6.88
CA PHE A 92 6.48 -2.61 -6.39
C PHE A 92 7.25 -2.75 -5.06
N ILE A 93 8.44 -2.15 -4.98
CA ILE A 93 9.29 -2.21 -3.77
C ILE A 93 8.64 -1.43 -2.64
N ARG A 94 8.14 -0.22 -2.90
CA ARG A 94 7.50 0.64 -1.90
C ARG A 94 6.29 -0.02 -1.26
N ILE A 95 5.37 -0.53 -2.07
CA ILE A 95 4.15 -1.20 -1.59
C ILE A 95 4.51 -2.47 -0.80
N THR A 96 5.42 -3.29 -1.33
CA THR A 96 5.87 -4.50 -0.64
C THR A 96 6.43 -4.15 0.73
N MET A 97 7.29 -3.15 0.81
CA MET A 97 7.90 -2.70 2.06
C MET A 97 6.86 -2.15 3.03
N ALA A 98 6.02 -1.22 2.58
CA ALA A 98 5.00 -0.56 3.40
C ALA A 98 4.01 -1.56 4.02
N VAL A 99 3.44 -2.45 3.20
CA VAL A 99 2.47 -3.46 3.65
C VAL A 99 3.13 -4.48 4.58
N TYR A 100 4.35 -4.94 4.25
CA TYR A 100 5.09 -5.87 5.10
C TYR A 100 5.38 -5.27 6.47
N VAL A 101 5.92 -4.05 6.52
CA VAL A 101 6.27 -3.38 7.78
C VAL A 101 5.01 -3.12 8.60
N ALA A 102 3.94 -2.58 8.01
CA ALA A 102 2.68 -2.35 8.72
C ALA A 102 2.09 -3.66 9.29
N GLY A 103 2.02 -4.73 8.49
CA GLY A 103 1.51 -6.04 8.92
C GLY A 103 2.37 -6.72 9.99
N ARG A 104 3.67 -6.40 10.06
CA ARG A 104 4.58 -6.87 11.13
C ARG A 104 4.48 -6.03 12.39
N LEU A 105 4.31 -4.72 12.27
CA LEU A 105 4.14 -3.80 13.39
C LEU A 105 2.83 -4.06 14.14
N ILE A 106 1.73 -4.32 13.42
CA ILE A 106 0.42 -4.57 14.03
C ILE A 106 0.35 -6.03 14.48
N LYS A 107 0.59 -6.26 15.77
CA LYS A 107 0.55 -7.61 16.37
C LYS A 107 -0.83 -7.99 16.89
N ASP A 108 -1.53 -7.04 17.52
CA ASP A 108 -2.88 -7.25 18.01
C ASP A 108 -3.91 -6.64 17.03
N PRO A 109 -4.63 -7.47 16.26
CA PRO A 109 -5.63 -7.02 15.30
C PRO A 109 -6.90 -6.45 15.95
N LEU A 110 -7.02 -6.48 17.28
CA LEU A 110 -8.10 -5.81 18.01
C LEU A 110 -7.67 -4.47 18.61
N ASN A 111 -6.37 -4.20 18.69
CA ASN A 111 -5.85 -2.95 19.20
C ASN A 111 -5.93 -1.84 18.15
N LYS A 112 -7.05 -1.11 18.16
CA LYS A 112 -7.31 0.00 17.24
C LYS A 112 -6.19 1.05 17.19
N LYS A 113 -5.58 1.39 18.34
CA LYS A 113 -4.48 2.38 18.37
C LYS A 113 -3.26 1.87 17.61
N MET A 114 -2.92 0.59 17.80
CA MET A 114 -1.83 -0.06 17.10
C MET A 114 -2.09 -0.12 15.59
N ILE A 115 -3.33 -0.42 15.20
CA ILE A 115 -3.75 -0.41 13.79
C ILE A 115 -3.51 0.98 13.19
N VAL A 116 -4.00 2.06 13.82
CA VAL A 116 -3.78 3.42 13.32
C VAL A 116 -2.30 3.73 13.14
N ILE A 117 -1.50 3.49 14.17
CA ILE A 117 -0.07 3.80 14.14
C ILE A 117 0.65 2.98 13.06
N GLY A 118 0.36 1.68 12.97
CA GLY A 118 0.97 0.79 11.98
C GLY A 118 0.59 1.15 10.54
N VAL A 119 -0.66 1.53 10.30
CA VAL A 119 -1.11 1.99 8.98
C VAL A 119 -0.46 3.32 8.61
N ILE A 120 -0.37 4.29 9.54
CA ILE A 120 0.35 5.56 9.29
C ILE A 120 1.81 5.29 8.92
N ILE A 121 2.49 4.41 9.64
CA ILE A 121 3.88 4.04 9.31
C ILE A 121 3.96 3.40 7.92
N GLY A 122 3.01 2.53 7.56
CA GLY A 122 2.92 1.97 6.21
C GLY A 122 2.76 3.06 5.15
N LEU A 123 1.83 4.00 5.34
CA LEU A 123 1.60 5.12 4.43
C LEU A 123 2.84 6.01 4.30
N LEU A 124 3.54 6.30 5.39
CA LEU A 124 4.79 7.06 5.35
C LEU A 124 5.89 6.34 4.56
N LEU A 125 5.97 5.01 4.68
CA LEU A 125 6.93 4.22 3.92
C LEU A 125 6.59 4.17 2.44
N ASP A 126 5.32 4.20 2.08
CA ASP A 126 4.90 4.20 0.68
C ASP A 126 4.96 5.61 0.08
N LEU A 127 4.02 6.49 0.48
CA LEU A 127 3.86 7.84 -0.04
C LEU A 127 5.10 8.70 0.22
N GLY A 128 5.67 8.59 1.42
CA GLY A 128 6.85 9.38 1.79
C GLY A 128 8.09 8.97 1.00
N THR A 129 8.31 7.67 0.82
CA THR A 129 9.43 7.22 -0.03
C THR A 129 9.18 7.58 -1.50
N GLY A 130 7.93 7.51 -1.98
CA GLY A 130 7.57 7.95 -3.34
C GLY A 130 7.90 9.40 -3.59
N ALA A 131 7.36 10.30 -2.76
CA ALA A 131 7.65 11.73 -2.87
C ALA A 131 9.14 12.03 -2.79
N LEU A 132 9.89 11.35 -1.91
CA LEU A 132 11.35 11.51 -1.83
C LEU A 132 12.06 11.04 -3.09
N VAL A 133 11.64 9.92 -3.68
CA VAL A 133 12.23 9.40 -4.91
C VAL A 133 11.88 10.29 -6.10
N ASP A 134 10.66 10.82 -6.18
CA ASP A 134 10.25 11.72 -7.26
C ASP A 134 10.98 13.07 -7.19
N ILE A 135 11.16 13.62 -5.99
CA ILE A 135 12.05 14.76 -5.77
C ILE A 135 13.48 14.40 -6.20
N ALA A 136 14.02 13.26 -5.76
CA ALA A 136 15.39 12.85 -6.10
C ALA A 136 15.59 12.64 -7.62
N LYS A 137 14.60 12.09 -8.33
CA LYS A 137 14.63 11.93 -9.80
C LYS A 137 14.82 13.27 -10.49
N VAL A 138 14.13 14.32 -10.04
CA VAL A 138 14.28 15.66 -10.62
C VAL A 138 15.60 16.31 -10.22
N GLN A 139 16.00 16.20 -8.95
CA GLN A 139 17.22 16.86 -8.47
C GLN A 139 18.50 16.25 -9.06
N ILE A 140 18.52 14.93 -9.29
CA ILE A 140 19.69 14.20 -9.78
C ILE A 140 19.61 13.97 -11.29
N GLY A 141 18.40 13.82 -11.85
CA GLY A 141 18.19 13.47 -13.25
C GLY A 141 18.13 14.65 -14.23
N VAL A 142 18.05 15.89 -13.73
CA VAL A 142 17.96 17.10 -14.57
C VAL A 142 19.35 17.73 -14.84
N GLU A 143 20.44 17.03 -14.52
CA GLU A 143 21.77 17.47 -14.96
C GLU A 143 21.87 17.40 -16.51
N ASP A 144 21.93 18.59 -17.12
CA ASP A 144 22.48 18.94 -18.44
C ASP A 144 21.62 19.00 -19.72
N PHE A 145 20.32 18.64 -19.78
CA PHE A 145 19.61 18.66 -21.09
C PHE A 145 18.47 19.64 -21.32
N GLU A 146 17.81 20.24 -20.31
CA GLU A 146 16.74 21.24 -20.52
C GLU A 146 16.23 21.80 -19.17
N ALA A 147 17.14 22.24 -18.28
CA ALA A 147 16.75 22.70 -16.94
C ALA A 147 15.86 23.97 -17.03
N VAL A 148 14.55 23.79 -16.88
CA VAL A 148 13.59 24.89 -16.76
C VAL A 148 13.84 25.59 -15.42
N GLU A 149 14.05 26.90 -15.46
CA GLU A 149 14.31 27.71 -14.28
C GLU A 149 13.15 27.57 -13.25
N GLY A 150 13.48 27.24 -12.00
CA GLY A 150 12.51 27.02 -10.93
C GLY A 150 11.84 25.64 -10.91
N LEU A 151 12.11 24.75 -11.89
CA LEU A 151 11.55 23.39 -11.89
C LEU A 151 11.93 22.59 -10.63
N PRO A 152 13.20 22.56 -10.16
CA PRO A 152 13.55 21.79 -8.97
C PRO A 152 12.82 22.28 -7.71
N GLU A 153 12.63 23.59 -7.56
CA GLU A 153 11.95 24.21 -6.42
C GLU A 153 10.45 23.98 -6.48
N SER A 154 9.86 24.03 -7.68
CA SER A 154 8.44 23.75 -7.87
C SER A 154 8.09 22.31 -7.47
N VAL A 155 8.95 21.34 -7.81
CA VAL A 155 8.75 19.91 -7.51
C VAL A 155 8.73 19.65 -6.01
N TRP A 156 9.58 20.32 -5.22
CA TRP A 156 9.51 20.23 -3.76
C TRP A 156 8.15 20.64 -3.21
N VAL A 157 7.55 21.69 -3.78
CA VAL A 157 6.26 22.21 -3.34
C VAL A 157 5.13 21.29 -3.83
N THR A 158 5.15 20.87 -5.10
CA THR A 158 4.09 20.04 -5.67
C THR A 158 4.07 18.64 -5.06
N GLU A 159 5.22 17.97 -4.95
CA GLU A 159 5.31 16.63 -4.36
C GLU A 159 5.04 16.67 -2.84
N GLY A 160 5.55 17.68 -2.15
CA GLY A 160 5.29 17.86 -0.72
C GLY A 160 3.80 18.11 -0.44
N PHE A 161 3.13 18.90 -1.28
CA PHE A 161 1.71 19.15 -1.18
C PHE A 161 0.88 17.90 -1.53
N ALA A 162 1.22 17.20 -2.62
CA ALA A 162 0.58 15.95 -3.01
C ALA A 162 0.68 14.90 -1.90
N PHE A 163 1.88 14.65 -1.38
CA PHE A 163 2.11 13.76 -0.26
C PHE A 163 1.23 14.07 0.96
N LEU A 164 1.16 15.34 1.38
CA LEU A 164 0.33 15.74 2.52
C LEU A 164 -1.16 15.57 2.23
N ASN A 165 -1.59 15.93 1.03
CA ASN A 165 -2.95 15.77 0.57
C ASN A 165 -3.35 14.29 0.60
N ASP A 166 -2.56 13.44 -0.01
CA ASP A 166 -2.80 12.01 -0.09
C ASP A 166 -2.77 11.36 1.29
N MET A 167 -1.84 11.72 2.16
CA MET A 167 -1.79 11.19 3.51
C MET A 167 -3.03 11.59 4.35
N LEU A 168 -3.56 12.80 4.16
CA LEU A 168 -4.72 13.30 4.89
C LEU A 168 -6.07 12.83 4.33
N PHE A 169 -6.21 12.77 3.01
CA PHE A 169 -7.47 12.37 2.38
C PHE A 169 -7.48 10.88 2.08
N SER A 170 -6.62 10.43 1.16
CA SER A 170 -6.55 9.04 0.73
C SER A 170 -6.15 8.11 1.88
N GLY A 171 -5.13 8.49 2.64
CA GLY A 171 -4.62 7.76 3.78
C GLY A 171 -5.67 7.58 4.89
N ILE A 172 -6.45 8.61 5.21
CA ILE A 172 -7.48 8.49 6.24
C ILE A 172 -8.69 7.70 5.71
N LEU A 173 -9.25 8.12 4.57
CA LEU A 173 -10.51 7.58 4.06
C LEU A 173 -10.39 6.18 3.48
N PHE A 174 -9.27 5.89 2.81
CA PHE A 174 -9.08 4.67 2.04
C PHE A 174 -7.98 3.74 2.57
N ALA A 175 -7.25 4.13 3.62
CA ALA A 175 -6.37 3.20 4.34
C ALA A 175 -6.78 3.03 5.82
N ILE A 176 -6.71 4.08 6.62
CA ILE A 176 -6.89 3.99 8.08
C ILE A 176 -8.31 3.57 8.47
N LEU A 177 -9.35 4.29 7.99
CA LEU A 177 -10.73 4.01 8.37
C LEU A 177 -11.19 2.61 7.95
N PRO A 178 -10.96 2.16 6.70
CA PRO A 178 -11.37 0.81 6.30
C PRO A 178 -10.56 -0.27 7.04
N THR A 179 -9.25 -0.10 7.24
CA THR A 179 -8.45 -1.08 8.01
C THR A 179 -8.91 -1.16 9.46
N LEU A 180 -9.20 -0.03 10.13
CA LEU A 180 -9.75 -0.01 11.49
C LEU A 180 -11.10 -0.70 11.59
N TYR A 181 -11.91 -0.63 10.53
CA TYR A 181 -13.23 -1.23 10.50
C TYR A 181 -13.17 -2.73 10.20
N LEU A 182 -12.34 -3.14 9.25
CA LEU A 182 -12.29 -4.50 8.71
C LEU A 182 -11.44 -5.44 9.56
N VAL A 183 -10.24 -5.03 9.98
CA VAL A 183 -9.31 -5.93 10.69
C VAL A 183 -9.96 -6.55 11.93
N PRO A 184 -10.57 -5.78 12.86
CA PRO A 184 -11.18 -6.39 14.05
C PRO A 184 -12.42 -7.23 13.73
N ARG A 185 -13.11 -6.96 12.61
CA ARG A 185 -14.31 -7.69 12.19
C ARG A 185 -14.01 -9.01 11.52
N LEU A 186 -12.90 -9.08 10.78
CA LEU A 186 -12.48 -10.25 10.01
C LEU A 186 -11.57 -11.17 10.82
N TYR A 187 -10.90 -10.65 11.85
CA TYR A 187 -10.07 -11.43 12.74
C TYR A 187 -10.82 -12.63 13.34
N GLY A 188 -10.22 -13.81 13.19
CA GLY A 188 -10.79 -15.08 13.62
C GLY A 188 -11.85 -15.67 12.69
N LYS A 189 -12.19 -15.00 11.58
CA LYS A 189 -13.24 -15.44 10.65
C LYS A 189 -12.69 -15.87 9.31
N ILE A 190 -11.73 -15.15 8.76
CA ILE A 190 -11.19 -15.43 7.42
C ILE A 190 -9.99 -16.38 7.48
N GLU A 191 -9.25 -16.39 8.59
CA GLU A 191 -8.09 -17.25 8.80
C GLU A 191 -8.46 -18.73 8.74
N PRO A 192 -9.52 -19.20 9.44
CA PRO A 192 -9.96 -20.59 9.37
C PRO A 192 -10.40 -21.03 7.97
N LEU A 193 -10.89 -20.11 7.14
CA LEU A 193 -11.31 -20.42 5.76
C LEU A 193 -10.12 -20.79 4.87
N LEU A 194 -8.92 -20.31 5.19
CA LEU A 194 -7.67 -20.71 4.54
C LEU A 194 -6.94 -21.83 5.30
N GLY A 195 -7.62 -22.46 6.27
CA GLY A 195 -7.06 -23.50 7.14
C GLY A 195 -5.98 -23.00 8.10
N ALA A 196 -5.85 -21.68 8.28
CA ALA A 196 -4.87 -21.06 9.17
C ALA A 196 -5.51 -20.77 10.54
N GLU A 197 -4.70 -20.87 11.59
CA GLU A 197 -5.12 -20.41 12.91
C GLU A 197 -5.08 -18.87 12.96
N PRO A 198 -6.04 -18.23 13.64
CA PRO A 198 -6.02 -16.78 13.83
C PRO A 198 -4.72 -16.34 14.52
N ARG A 199 -4.15 -15.22 14.08
CA ARG A 199 -2.89 -14.71 14.62
C ARG A 199 -2.99 -14.47 16.13
N THR A 200 -2.02 -14.97 16.89
CA THR A 200 -1.95 -14.77 18.34
C THR A 200 -1.72 -13.29 18.67
N ARG A 201 -2.34 -12.80 19.75
CA ARG A 201 -2.31 -11.36 20.14
C ARG A 201 -1.00 -10.92 20.83
N GLU A 202 0.11 -11.62 20.60
CA GLU A 202 1.43 -11.44 21.25
C GLU A 202 2.55 -11.13 20.25
#